data_AF-A0A4V6YS36-F1
#
_entry.id   AF-A0A4V6YS36-F1
#
_cell.length_a   1.000
_cell.length_b   1.000
_cell.length_c   1.000
_cell.angle_alpha   90.00
_cell.angle_beta   90.00
_cell.angle_gamma   90.00
#
_symmetry.space_group_name_H-M   'P 1'
#
loop_
_entity.id
_entity.type
_entity.pdbx_description
1 polymer ?
#
loop_
_entity_poly.entity_id
_entity_poly.type
_entity_poly.pdbx_seq_one_letter_code
_entity_poly.pdbx_strand_id
1 'polypeptide(L)'
;MKLELTNKESQEKQDKAIIQREQKQHKEQLKPLSIAMLHPILEDNEMKCSHGGVVQLKSNLGKSIQDKNIPFILETDLLYSSIVGCPNPPISGGPCTQVALILPSSRGLKKHNEDYPIMQDLVSSGVFSDKGVPLICIPKANSYKKIA
;
A
#
# COMPACT_ATOMS: atom_id res chain seq x y z
N MET A 1 -63.19 16.19 13.88
CA MET A 1 -62.26 15.29 13.17
C MET A 1 -61.08 15.02 14.09
N LYS A 2 -60.94 13.78 14.58
CA LYS A 2 -59.88 13.37 15.51
C LYS A 2 -58.79 12.71 14.69
N LEU A 3 -57.63 13.35 14.50
CA LEU A 3 -56.47 12.69 13.92
C LEU A 3 -55.85 11.81 15.01
N GLU A 4 -56.12 10.51 14.96
CA GLU A 4 -55.36 9.53 15.74
C GLU A 4 -54.14 9.14 14.91
N LEU A 5 -53.00 9.81 15.17
CA LEU A 5 -51.71 9.35 14.66
C LEU A 5 -51.39 8.02 15.34
N THR A 6 -51.47 6.93 14.59
CA THR A 6 -51.10 5.61 15.07
C THR A 6 -49.58 5.57 15.29
N ASN A 7 -49.19 5.32 16.54
CA ASN A 7 -47.80 5.23 17.02
C ASN A 7 -46.89 4.37 16.11
N LYS A 8 -47.47 3.37 15.44
CA LYS A 8 -46.81 2.48 14.49
C LYS A 8 -46.18 3.20 13.29
N GLU A 9 -46.88 4.17 12.68
CA GLU A 9 -46.34 4.91 11.52
C GLU A 9 -45.19 5.84 11.92
N SER A 10 -45.20 6.33 13.17
CA SER A 10 -44.12 7.17 13.70
C SER A 10 -42.87 6.33 13.99
N GLN A 11 -43.04 5.13 14.54
CA GLN A 11 -41.94 4.20 14.81
C GLN A 11 -41.26 3.76 13.51
N GLU A 12 -42.03 3.36 12.50
CA GLU A 12 -41.50 2.92 11.20
C GLU A 12 -40.73 4.02 10.45
N LYS A 13 -41.12 5.29 10.61
CA LYS A 13 -40.39 6.44 10.04
C LYS A 13 -39.07 6.67 10.75
N GLN A 14 -39.01 6.48 12.06
CA GLN A 14 -37.78 6.61 12.85
C GLN A 14 -36.80 5.48 12.52
N ASP A 15 -37.27 4.23 12.44
CA ASP A 15 -36.43 3.08 12.11
C ASP A 15 -35.81 3.21 10.71
N LYS A 16 -36.60 3.65 9.71
CA LYS A 16 -36.09 3.95 8.37
C LYS A 16 -35.05 5.06 8.37
N ALA A 17 -35.21 6.09 9.20
CA ALA A 17 -34.25 7.18 9.31
C ALA A 17 -32.94 6.74 9.97
N ILE A 18 -32.99 5.85 10.96
CA ILE A 18 -31.81 5.27 11.62
C ILE A 18 -31.04 4.40 10.62
N ILE A 19 -31.71 3.47 9.94
CA ILE A 19 -31.09 2.60 8.93
C ILE A 19 -30.44 3.43 7.81
N GLN A 20 -31.11 4.48 7.34
CA GLN A 20 -30.54 5.38 6.31
C GLN A 20 -29.32 6.17 6.81
N ARG A 21 -29.28 6.55 8.09
CA ARG A 21 -28.13 7.24 8.69
C ARG A 21 -26.94 6.30 8.86
N GLU A 22 -27.18 5.08 9.34
CA GLU A 22 -26.15 4.04 9.47
C GLU A 22 -25.58 3.64 8.11
N GLN A 23 -26.44 3.46 7.10
CA GLN A 23 -26.00 3.19 5.72
C GLN A 23 -25.19 4.35 5.13
N LYS A 24 -25.56 5.61 5.40
CA LYS A 24 -24.78 6.78 4.97
C LYS A 24 -23.43 6.84 5.69
N GLN A 25 -23.38 6.66 7.01
CA GLN A 25 -22.14 6.66 7.78
C GLN A 25 -21.19 5.55 7.32
N HIS A 26 -21.71 4.32 7.12
CA HIS A 26 -20.91 3.21 6.59
C HIS A 26 -20.39 3.51 5.18
N LYS A 27 -21.19 4.14 4.32
CA LYS A 27 -20.78 4.54 2.96
C LYS A 27 -19.76 5.69 2.95
N GLU A 28 -19.81 6.59 3.93
CA GLU A 28 -18.83 7.66 4.09
C GLU A 28 -17.50 7.17 4.64
N GLN A 29 -17.52 6.15 5.51
CA GLN A 29 -16.33 5.45 5.99
C GLN A 29 -15.69 4.57 4.90
N LEU A 30 -16.48 4.16 3.91
CA LEU A 30 -16.03 3.45 2.69
C LEU A 30 -15.58 4.37 1.56
N LYS A 31 -15.59 5.71 1.72
CA LYS A 31 -14.98 6.60 0.72
C LYS A 31 -13.50 6.22 0.63
N PRO A 32 -12.97 5.85 -0.55
CA PRO A 32 -11.55 5.60 -0.70
C PRO A 32 -10.82 6.85 -0.22
N LEU A 33 -10.00 6.70 0.82
CA LEU A 33 -9.06 7.73 1.23
C LEU A 33 -8.32 8.17 -0.03
N SER A 34 -8.35 9.47 -0.32
CA SER A 34 -7.82 10.06 -1.55
C SER A 34 -6.54 9.34 -1.96
N ILE A 35 -6.60 8.59 -3.05
CA ILE A 35 -5.46 7.82 -3.54
C ILE A 35 -4.46 8.88 -4.02
N ALA A 36 -3.53 9.27 -3.15
CA ALA A 36 -2.32 10.01 -3.53
C ALA A 36 -1.73 9.32 -4.77
N MET A 37 -1.01 10.04 -5.62
CA MET A 37 -0.48 9.50 -6.89
C MET A 37 0.49 8.33 -6.63
N LEU A 38 -0.06 7.13 -6.40
CA LEU A 38 0.68 5.95 -6.04
C LEU A 38 1.39 5.47 -7.30
N HIS A 39 2.67 5.80 -7.40
CA HIS A 39 3.55 5.28 -8.43
C HIS A 39 4.15 3.95 -7.96
N PRO A 40 4.28 2.94 -8.84
CA PRO A 40 4.97 1.69 -8.50
C PRO A 40 6.48 1.92 -8.39
N ILE A 41 7.18 1.08 -7.63
CA ILE A 41 8.64 1.06 -7.56
C ILE A 41 9.20 0.61 -8.92
N LEU A 42 10.20 1.33 -9.40
CA LEU A 42 11.04 1.01 -10.56
C LEU A 42 12.42 0.54 -10.07
N GLU A 43 13.16 -0.17 -10.93
CA GLU A 43 14.49 -0.69 -10.60
C GLU A 43 15.52 0.40 -10.23
N ASP A 44 15.31 1.65 -10.68
CA ASP A 44 16.17 2.79 -10.36
C ASP A 44 15.69 3.64 -9.16
N ASN A 45 14.67 3.19 -8.43
CA ASN A 45 14.27 3.85 -7.20
C ASN A 45 15.32 3.67 -6.10
N GLU A 46 15.41 4.67 -5.22
CA GLU A 46 16.22 4.57 -4.02
C GLU A 46 15.34 4.09 -2.86
N MET A 47 15.64 2.89 -2.35
CA MET A 47 14.96 2.32 -1.19
C MET A 47 15.98 1.94 -0.11
N LYS A 48 15.68 2.29 1.15
CA LYS A 48 16.58 2.09 2.29
C LYS A 48 15.84 1.55 3.51
N CYS A 49 16.52 0.85 4.42
CA CYS A 49 16.00 0.69 5.77
C CYS A 49 16.17 1.99 6.57
N SER A 50 15.41 2.18 7.64
CA SER A 50 15.53 3.37 8.50
C SER A 50 16.92 3.54 9.15
N HIS A 51 17.75 2.50 9.17
CA HIS A 51 19.14 2.56 9.61
C HIS A 51 20.11 3.08 8.54
N GLY A 52 19.68 3.18 7.28
CA GLY A 52 20.49 3.68 6.16
C GLY A 52 21.06 2.61 5.23
N GLY A 53 20.78 1.33 5.45
CA GLY A 53 21.11 0.27 4.50
C GLY A 53 20.30 0.39 3.20
N VAL A 54 20.93 0.19 2.06
CA VAL A 54 20.34 0.36 0.73
C VAL A 54 19.84 -0.97 0.19
N VAL A 55 18.63 -0.99 -0.34
CA VAL A 55 18.05 -2.20 -0.95
C VAL A 55 18.51 -2.28 -2.40
N GLN A 56 18.93 -3.47 -2.82
CA GLN A 56 19.34 -3.75 -4.19
C GLN A 56 18.12 -4.18 -4.99
N LEU A 57 17.50 -3.21 -5.65
CA LEU A 57 16.35 -3.44 -6.53
C LEU A 57 16.83 -4.12 -7.82
N LYS A 58 16.14 -5.19 -8.21
CA LYS A 58 16.37 -5.88 -9.48
C LYS A 58 15.09 -6.53 -9.94
N SER A 59 14.61 -6.14 -11.12
CA SER A 59 13.40 -6.71 -11.70
C SER A 59 13.70 -8.04 -12.39
N ASN A 60 12.93 -9.08 -12.10
CA ASN A 60 12.91 -10.33 -12.86
C ASN A 60 11.57 -10.48 -13.56
N LEU A 61 10.48 -10.43 -12.80
CA LEU A 61 9.13 -10.55 -13.33
C LEU A 61 8.63 -9.24 -13.94
N GLY A 62 9.05 -8.08 -13.43
CA GLY A 62 8.63 -6.78 -13.99
C GLY A 62 9.32 -6.37 -15.29
N LYS A 63 10.20 -7.18 -15.89
CA LYS A 63 10.93 -6.81 -17.12
C LYS A 63 10.05 -6.47 -18.32
N SER A 64 8.85 -7.03 -18.42
CA SER A 64 7.92 -6.73 -19.52
C SER A 64 7.09 -5.46 -19.31
N ILE A 65 7.14 -4.87 -18.11
CA ILE A 65 6.39 -3.67 -17.74
C ILE A 65 7.35 -2.58 -17.27
N GLN A 66 7.49 -1.54 -18.07
CA GLN A 66 8.56 -0.56 -17.90
C GLN A 66 8.02 0.87 -18.02
N ASP A 67 8.62 1.79 -17.29
CA ASP A 67 8.49 3.23 -17.52
C ASP A 67 9.81 3.76 -18.07
N LYS A 68 9.79 4.38 -19.26
CA LYS A 68 11.01 4.93 -19.91
C LYS A 68 12.19 3.93 -19.95
N ASN A 69 11.89 2.68 -20.27
CA ASN A 69 12.84 1.55 -20.29
C ASN A 69 13.37 1.09 -18.92
N ILE A 70 12.74 1.52 -17.82
CA ILE A 70 13.09 1.10 -16.46
C ILE A 70 12.00 0.15 -15.97
N PRO A 71 12.34 -1.11 -15.65
CA PRO A 71 11.37 -2.12 -15.29
C PRO A 71 10.79 -1.90 -13.90
N PHE A 72 9.57 -2.37 -13.71
CA PHE A 72 8.88 -2.30 -12.42
C PHE A 72 9.45 -3.35 -11.48
N ILE A 73 9.38 -3.07 -10.18
CA ILE A 73 9.65 -4.05 -9.13
C ILE A 73 8.32 -4.64 -8.66
N LEU A 74 8.17 -5.94 -8.88
CA LEU A 74 7.03 -6.71 -8.37
C LEU A 74 7.34 -7.27 -6.97
N GLU A 75 6.31 -7.76 -6.28
CA GLU A 75 6.43 -8.30 -4.92
C GLU A 75 7.49 -9.40 -4.83
N THR A 76 7.49 -10.34 -5.76
CA THR A 76 8.45 -11.45 -5.80
C THR A 76 9.86 -10.96 -6.12
N ASP A 77 9.99 -9.89 -6.91
CA ASP A 77 11.28 -9.26 -7.20
C ASP A 77 11.85 -8.60 -5.93
N LEU A 78 10.98 -7.98 -5.13
CA LEU A 78 11.36 -7.25 -3.92
C LEU A 78 11.62 -8.16 -2.73
N LEU A 79 10.84 -9.24 -2.58
CA LEU A 79 10.99 -10.17 -1.49
C LEU A 79 12.38 -10.83 -1.55
N TYR A 80 13.09 -10.86 -0.42
CA TYR A 80 14.47 -11.32 -0.32
C TYR A 80 15.51 -10.50 -1.09
N SER A 81 15.15 -9.33 -1.64
CA SER A 81 16.13 -8.37 -2.15
C SER A 81 17.13 -8.01 -1.06
N SER A 82 18.42 -8.00 -1.40
CA SER A 82 19.50 -7.75 -0.45
C SER A 82 19.51 -6.30 0.03
N ILE A 83 19.84 -6.10 1.30
CA ILE A 83 20.06 -4.80 1.93
C ILE A 83 21.56 -4.71 2.27
N VAL A 84 22.24 -3.71 1.72
CA VAL A 84 23.69 -3.51 1.86
C VAL A 84 24.00 -2.22 2.61
N GLY A 85 25.11 -2.19 3.34
CA GLY A 85 25.56 -0.98 4.04
C GLY A 85 24.67 -0.56 5.23
N CYS A 86 23.82 -1.44 5.74
CA CYS A 86 23.11 -1.17 6.99
C CYS A 86 24.12 -1.12 8.14
N PRO A 87 24.21 -0.02 8.91
CA PRO A 87 25.00 -0.01 10.14
C PRO A 87 24.36 -1.01 11.11
N ASN A 88 25.16 -1.73 11.89
CA ASN A 88 24.68 -2.69 12.88
C ASN A 88 24.07 -1.95 14.08
N PRO A 89 22.74 -1.79 14.18
CA PRO A 89 22.12 -1.04 15.27
C PRO A 89 22.04 -1.97 16.49
N PRO A 90 22.46 -1.54 17.68
CA PRO A 90 22.46 -2.39 18.88
C PRO A 90 21.09 -3.01 19.21
N ILE A 91 20.00 -2.31 18.86
CA ILE A 91 18.63 -2.67 19.21
C ILE A 91 18.04 -3.74 18.29
N SER A 92 18.55 -3.89 17.06
CA SER A 92 17.98 -4.78 16.03
C SER A 92 18.65 -6.15 15.94
N GLY A 93 19.63 -6.44 16.81
CA GLY A 93 20.32 -7.72 16.83
C GLY A 93 21.18 -8.00 15.58
N GLY A 94 21.70 -6.94 14.94
CA GLY A 94 22.47 -7.07 13.69
C GLY A 94 22.06 -6.05 12.62
N PRO A 95 22.84 -5.90 11.54
CA PRO A 95 22.43 -5.15 10.37
C PRO A 95 21.23 -5.81 9.66
N CYS A 96 20.39 -5.01 9.02
CA CYS A 96 19.41 -5.49 8.05
C CYS A 96 20.14 -6.09 6.84
N THR A 97 19.70 -7.26 6.38
CA THR A 97 20.37 -8.01 5.31
C THR A 97 19.49 -8.22 4.09
N GLN A 98 18.17 -8.24 4.27
CA GLN A 98 17.24 -8.44 3.17
C GLN A 98 15.84 -7.91 3.49
N VAL A 99 15.03 -7.71 2.45
CA VAL A 99 13.58 -7.53 2.58
C VAL A 99 12.95 -8.88 2.96
N ALA A 100 12.10 -8.90 3.98
CA ALA A 100 11.53 -10.16 4.49
C ALA A 100 10.00 -10.16 4.59
N LEU A 101 9.35 -9.00 4.66
CA LEU A 101 7.90 -8.91 4.77
C LEU A 101 7.36 -7.77 3.89
N ILE A 102 6.34 -8.09 3.11
CA ILE A 102 5.59 -7.15 2.27
C ILE A 102 4.11 -7.34 2.58
N LEU A 103 3.49 -6.34 3.21
CA LEU A 103 2.08 -6.35 3.55
C LEU A 103 1.22 -6.12 2.29
N PRO A 104 0.05 -6.76 2.19
CA PRO A 104 -0.87 -6.55 1.07
C PRO A 104 -1.29 -5.10 0.85
N SER A 105 -1.28 -4.28 1.90
CA SER A 105 -1.56 -2.84 1.82
C SER A 105 -0.57 -2.08 0.96
N SER A 106 0.66 -2.57 0.75
CA SER A 106 1.68 -1.92 -0.08
C SER A 106 1.58 -2.26 -1.58
N ARG A 107 0.70 -3.19 -1.94
CA ARG A 107 0.53 -3.69 -3.30
C ARG A 107 -0.35 -2.76 -4.13
N GLY A 108 -0.06 -2.70 -5.42
CA GLY A 108 -0.97 -2.11 -6.41
C GLY A 108 -2.24 -2.94 -6.57
N LEU A 109 -3.31 -2.30 -7.03
CA LEU A 109 -4.61 -2.97 -7.21
C LEU A 109 -4.61 -3.97 -8.37
N LYS A 110 -3.81 -3.69 -9.41
CA LYS A 110 -3.74 -4.49 -10.63
C LYS A 110 -2.48 -5.34 -10.61
N LYS A 111 -2.65 -6.64 -10.85
CA LYS A 111 -1.55 -7.57 -11.09
C LYS A 111 -0.92 -7.34 -12.46
N HIS A 112 0.38 -7.62 -12.54
CA HIS A 112 1.14 -7.70 -13.77
C HIS A 112 2.00 -8.96 -13.69
N ASN A 113 1.99 -9.79 -14.74
CA ASN A 113 2.71 -11.07 -14.73
C ASN A 113 2.34 -11.95 -13.52
N GLU A 114 1.04 -12.02 -13.21
CA GLU A 114 0.45 -12.72 -12.05
C GLU A 114 0.89 -12.24 -10.66
N ASP A 115 1.71 -11.19 -10.59
CA ASP A 115 2.28 -10.63 -9.36
C ASP A 115 1.88 -9.16 -9.16
N TYR A 116 2.15 -8.60 -7.98
CA TYR A 116 1.74 -7.25 -7.62
C TYR A 116 2.89 -6.26 -7.70
N PRO A 117 2.69 -5.08 -8.34
CA PRO A 117 3.66 -4.00 -8.23
C PRO A 117 3.60 -3.42 -6.81
N ILE A 118 4.73 -3.00 -6.26
CA ILE A 118 4.78 -2.36 -4.94
C ILE A 118 4.69 -0.84 -5.10
N MET A 119 3.83 -0.18 -4.31
CA MET A 119 3.58 1.25 -4.42
C MET A 119 4.53 2.05 -3.54
N GLN A 120 5.23 3.03 -4.12
CA GLN A 120 6.30 3.79 -3.46
C GLN A 120 5.86 4.43 -2.13
N ASP A 121 4.69 5.08 -2.10
CA ASP A 121 4.20 5.78 -0.89
C ASP A 121 3.77 4.85 0.23
N LEU A 122 3.54 3.56 -0.07
CA LEU A 122 3.07 2.56 0.88
C LEU A 122 4.21 1.69 1.43
N VAL A 123 5.45 1.93 0.99
CA VAL A 123 6.63 1.17 1.43
C VAL A 123 6.86 1.34 2.93
N SER A 124 6.76 2.57 3.44
CA SER A 124 7.04 2.90 4.85
C SER A 124 6.11 2.23 5.85
N SER A 125 4.89 1.91 5.44
CA SER A 125 3.89 1.26 6.29
C SER A 125 3.73 -0.23 5.99
N GLY A 126 4.32 -0.74 4.91
CA GLY A 126 4.03 -2.07 4.40
C GLY A 126 5.22 -2.95 4.06
N VAL A 127 6.45 -2.44 4.04
CA VAL A 127 7.63 -3.23 3.66
C VAL A 127 8.67 -3.21 4.78
N PHE A 128 9.14 -4.38 5.17
CA PHE A 128 10.05 -4.56 6.30
C PHE A 128 11.23 -5.47 5.96
N SER A 129 12.36 -5.17 6.59
CA SER A 129 13.55 -6.02 6.56
C SER A 129 13.39 -7.30 7.40
N ASP A 130 14.38 -8.19 7.30
CA ASP A 130 14.53 -9.39 8.14
C ASP A 130 14.65 -9.11 9.65
N LYS A 131 14.89 -7.85 10.03
CA LYS A 131 14.91 -7.40 11.43
C LYS A 131 13.61 -6.74 11.88
N GLY A 132 12.56 -6.80 11.06
CA GLY A 132 11.28 -6.12 11.34
C GLY A 132 11.35 -4.60 11.23
N VAL A 133 12.41 -4.07 10.64
CA VAL A 133 12.63 -2.62 10.48
C VAL A 133 11.94 -2.14 9.21
N PRO A 134 11.13 -1.06 9.26
CA PRO A 134 10.47 -0.52 8.07
C PRO A 134 11.48 0.01 7.05
N LEU A 135 11.12 -0.15 5.78
CA LEU A 135 11.86 0.42 4.66
C LEU A 135 11.26 1.75 4.22
N ILE A 136 12.05 2.58 3.57
CA ILE A 136 11.68 3.90 3.09
C ILE A 136 12.06 3.94 1.62
N CYS A 137 11.11 4.29 0.76
CA CYS A 137 11.35 4.56 -0.65
C CYS A 137 11.37 6.07 -0.85
N ILE A 138 12.36 6.59 -1.57
CA ILE A 138 12.34 7.99 -2.03
C ILE A 138 11.40 8.07 -3.22
N PRO A 139 10.26 8.78 -3.11
CA PRO A 139 9.28 8.81 -4.18
C PRO A 139 9.81 9.54 -5.42
N LYS A 140 9.48 9.01 -6.59
CA LYS A 140 9.78 9.60 -7.89
C LYS A 140 8.58 9.39 -8.81
N ALA A 141 8.21 10.45 -9.53
CA ALA A 141 7.18 10.37 -10.54
C ALA A 141 7.57 9.39 -11.65
N ASN A 142 6.61 8.59 -12.10
CA ASN A 142 6.71 7.76 -13.29
C ASN A 142 5.44 7.86 -14.12
N SER A 143 5.45 7.41 -15.38
CA SER A 143 4.29 7.58 -16.27
C SER A 143 3.17 6.57 -16.03
N TYR A 144 3.25 5.76 -14.97
CA TYR A 144 2.24 4.76 -14.65
C TYR A 144 0.89 5.44 -14.37
N LYS A 145 -0.05 5.27 -15.30
CA LYS A 145 -1.44 5.62 -15.10
C LYS A 145 -2.12 4.41 -14.47
N LYS A 146 -2.71 4.58 -13.29
CA LYS A 146 -3.66 3.60 -12.73
C LYS A 146 -4.76 3.42 -13.78
N ILE A 147 -4.76 2.30 -14.50
CA ILE A 147 -5.91 1.89 -15.30
C ILE A 147 -6.97 1.51 -14.27
N ALA A 148 -7.88 2.45 -14.01
CA ALA A 148 -9.08 2.23 -13.21
C ALA A 148 -10.06 1.32 -13.97
#